data_AF-A0AAU9VVR8-F1
#
_entry.id   AF-A0AAU9VVR8-F1
#
_cell.length_a   1.000
_cell.length_b   1.000
_cell.length_c   1.000
_cell.angle_alpha   90.00
_cell.angle_beta   90.00
_cell.angle_gamma   90.00
#
_symmetry.space_group_name_H-M   'P 1'
#
loop_
_entity.id
_entity.type
_entity.pdbx_description
1 polymer ?
#
loop_
_entity_poly.entity_id
_entity_poly.type
_entity_poly.pdbx_seq_one_letter_code
_entity_poly.pdbx_strand_id
1 'polypeptide(L)'
;MGEKTGQKASAEQVAKDMCNVRTYDNQRRFGREEWLTKLQVRGFFSRLASLRRKQGWHGADTSEEDNEGDEVGEQRHVVQEVIENLGLKHPFIFVVYNLCQCYHSNKLSFFNVSTLKDMCRYFEIPYKSRVLKRGLLDKVSELVQECECSKK
;
A
#
# COMPACT_ATOMS: atom_id res chain seq x y z
N MET A 1 -0.04 5.74 10.51
CA MET A 1 1.11 4.87 10.89
C MET A 1 1.98 5.56 11.92
N GLY A 2 2.80 6.57 11.57
CA GLY A 2 3.75 7.18 12.53
C GLY A 2 3.16 7.89 13.77
N GLU A 3 1.91 8.38 13.70
CA GLU A 3 1.22 8.94 14.89
C GLU A 3 0.71 7.86 15.83
N LYS A 4 0.27 6.71 15.28
CA LYS A 4 -0.23 5.56 16.06
C LYS A 4 0.91 4.72 16.64
N THR A 5 2.04 4.64 15.96
CA THR A 5 3.21 3.82 16.36
C THR A 5 4.32 4.61 17.05
N GLY A 6 4.22 5.94 17.15
CA GLY A 6 5.25 6.82 17.72
C GLY A 6 6.54 6.95 16.88
N GLN A 7 6.72 6.10 15.87
CA GLN A 7 7.87 6.14 14.96
C GLN A 7 7.59 7.07 13.78
N LYS A 8 8.12 8.29 13.87
CA LYS A 8 8.10 9.26 12.76
C LYS A 8 9.14 8.85 11.72
N ALA A 9 8.72 8.75 10.47
CA ALA A 9 9.66 8.64 9.34
C ALA A 9 10.56 9.88 9.29
N SER A 10 11.83 9.70 8.94
CA SER A 10 12.77 10.81 8.80
C SER A 10 12.42 11.67 7.59
N ALA A 11 12.78 12.96 7.63
CA ALA A 11 12.55 13.87 6.51
C ALA A 11 13.28 13.42 5.23
N GLU A 12 14.46 12.80 5.35
CA GLU A 12 15.13 12.14 4.21
C GLU A 12 14.32 10.99 3.65
N GLN A 13 13.78 10.11 4.51
CA GLN A 13 13.03 8.95 4.06
C GLN A 13 11.78 9.38 3.30
N VAL A 14 11.05 10.35 3.83
CA VAL A 14 9.85 10.90 3.17
C VAL A 14 10.20 11.53 1.82
N ALA A 15 11.27 12.33 1.73
CA ALA A 15 11.70 12.93 0.46
C ALA A 15 12.09 11.85 -0.56
N LYS A 16 12.79 10.80 -0.12
CA LYS A 16 13.17 9.66 -0.96
C LYS A 16 11.94 8.86 -1.42
N ASP A 17 10.96 8.68 -0.55
CA ASP A 17 9.72 7.96 -0.87
C ASP A 17 8.89 8.74 -1.88
N MET A 18 8.81 10.07 -1.79
CA MET A 18 8.13 10.91 -2.79
C MET A 18 8.70 10.70 -4.20
N CYS A 19 10.02 10.56 -4.34
CA CYS A 19 10.66 10.32 -5.65
C CYS A 19 10.42 8.91 -6.22
N ASN A 20 10.18 7.93 -5.34
CA ASN A 20 10.13 6.52 -5.70
C ASN A 20 8.72 5.93 -5.68
N VAL A 21 7.76 6.61 -5.05
CA VAL A 21 6.38 6.13 -4.95
C VAL A 21 5.71 6.14 -6.32
N ARG A 22 5.08 5.01 -6.63
CA ARG A 22 4.40 4.77 -7.90
C ARG A 22 2.93 4.49 -7.69
N THR A 23 2.14 4.82 -8.69
CA THR A 23 0.72 4.46 -8.78
C THR A 23 0.59 2.98 -9.17
N TYR A 24 -0.64 2.46 -9.11
CA TYR A 24 -0.94 1.08 -9.51
C TYR A 24 -0.60 0.79 -10.99
N ASP A 25 -0.57 1.84 -11.83
CA ASP A 25 -0.18 1.78 -13.25
C ASP A 25 1.33 1.92 -13.47
N ASN A 26 2.14 1.80 -12.42
CA ASN A 26 3.60 1.95 -12.45
C ASN A 26 4.08 3.34 -12.92
N GLN A 27 3.21 4.34 -12.91
CA GLN A 27 3.58 5.74 -13.14
C GLN A 27 4.09 6.37 -11.85
N ARG A 28 4.97 7.37 -11.94
CA ARG A 28 5.40 8.11 -10.75
C ARG A 28 4.18 8.82 -10.17
N ARG A 29 3.94 8.67 -8.86
CA ARG A 29 2.82 9.34 -8.20
C ARG A 29 3.04 10.86 -8.15
N PHE A 30 4.29 11.29 -8.02
CA PHE A 30 4.68 12.70 -7.97
C PHE A 30 5.59 13.04 -9.14
N GLY A 31 5.27 14.13 -9.83
CA GLY A 31 6.13 14.79 -10.81
C GLY A 31 7.37 15.41 -10.17
N ARG A 32 8.36 15.79 -10.98
CA ARG A 32 9.66 16.27 -10.47
C ARG A 32 9.52 17.62 -9.75
N GLU A 33 8.58 18.42 -10.22
CA GLU A 33 8.12 19.69 -9.68
C GLU A 33 7.38 19.56 -8.34
N GLU A 34 6.84 18.38 -8.03
CA GLU A 34 6.13 18.09 -6.78
C GLU A 34 7.04 17.49 -5.70
N TRP A 35 8.31 17.25 -6.02
CA TRP A 35 9.25 16.67 -5.07
C TRP A 35 9.65 17.67 -3.99
N LEU A 36 9.43 17.27 -2.74
CA LEU A 36 9.86 18.06 -1.61
C LEU A 36 11.26 17.65 -1.18
N THR A 37 12.11 18.65 -0.98
CA THR A 37 13.42 18.48 -0.36
C THR A 37 13.27 18.11 1.12
N LYS A 38 14.30 17.50 1.70
CA LYS A 38 14.39 17.22 3.15
C LYS A 38 14.01 18.44 4.01
N LEU A 39 14.47 19.63 3.62
CA LEU A 39 14.19 20.88 4.32
C LEU A 39 12.71 21.27 4.27
N GLN A 40 12.08 21.13 3.10
CA GLN A 40 10.65 21.41 2.94
C GLN A 40 9.78 20.42 3.72
N VAL A 41 10.11 19.12 3.66
CA VAL A 41 9.44 18.09 4.45
C VAL A 41 9.55 18.40 5.96
N ARG A 42 10.76 18.68 6.44
CA ARG A 42 10.98 19.04 7.85
C ARG A 42 10.21 20.29 8.24
N GLY A 43 10.23 21.33 7.42
CA GLY A 43 9.53 22.59 7.64
C GLY A 43 8.01 22.41 7.71
N PHE A 44 7.46 21.63 6.78
CA PHE A 44 6.04 21.30 6.72
C PHE A 44 5.55 20.63 8.01
N PHE A 45 6.21 19.56 8.44
CA PHE A 45 5.84 18.84 9.67
C PHE A 45 6.10 19.66 10.94
N SER A 46 7.12 20.52 10.96
CA SER A 46 7.36 21.47 12.06
C SER A 46 6.23 22.49 12.19
N ARG A 47 5.76 23.01 11.06
CA ARG A 47 4.66 23.99 11.00
C ARG A 47 3.34 23.34 11.40
N LEU A 48 3.06 22.14 10.91
CA LEU A 48 1.93 21.30 11.32
C LEU A 48 1.95 21.04 12.84
N ALA A 49 3.07 20.60 13.40
CA ALA A 49 3.19 20.38 14.84
C ALA A 49 2.98 21.67 15.65
N SER A 50 3.45 22.80 15.14
CA SER A 50 3.29 24.10 15.80
C SER A 50 1.86 24.62 15.73
N LEU A 51 1.17 24.40 14.61
CA LEU A 51 -0.27 24.70 14.47
C LEU A 51 -1.09 23.89 15.47
N ARG A 52 -0.81 22.58 15.60
CA ARG A 52 -1.51 21.71 16.56
C ARG A 52 -1.30 22.14 18.01
N ARG A 53 -0.07 22.54 18.37
CA ARG A 53 0.21 23.10 19.72
C ARG A 53 -0.52 24.41 19.97
N LYS A 54 -0.63 25.29 18.97
CA LYS A 54 -1.34 26.57 19.08
C LYS A 54 -2.86 26.39 19.21
N GLN A 55 -3.42 25.34 18.62
CA GLN A 55 -4.85 25.02 18.71
C GLN A 55 -5.23 24.28 20.02
N GLY A 56 -4.30 24.15 20.98
CA GLY A 56 -4.58 23.50 22.27
C GLY A 56 -4.85 22.00 22.15
N TRP A 57 -4.45 21.36 21.04
CA TRP A 57 -4.71 19.94 20.82
C TRP A 57 -3.84 19.08 21.74
N HIS A 58 -4.36 18.78 22.92
CA HIS A 58 -3.93 17.69 23.78
C HIS A 58 -4.50 16.38 23.22
N GLY A 59 -3.65 15.36 23.05
CA GLY A 59 -4.11 14.05 22.62
C GLY A 59 -4.99 13.40 23.68
N ALA A 60 -6.09 12.77 23.21
CA ALA A 60 -7.18 12.07 23.92
C ALA A 60 -8.08 13.03 24.73
N ASP A 61 -9.40 13.13 24.52
CA ASP A 61 -10.40 12.10 24.26
C ASP A 61 -11.70 12.72 23.64
N THR A 62 -12.35 11.95 22.76
CA THR A 62 -13.75 11.91 22.23
C THR A 62 -14.67 13.16 22.05
N SER A 63 -15.20 13.29 20.82
CA SER A 63 -16.62 13.52 20.44
C SER A 63 -16.84 14.59 19.35
N GLU A 64 -17.32 14.13 18.18
CA GLU A 64 -18.51 14.63 17.43
C GLU A 64 -18.62 16.17 17.21
N GLU A 65 -18.77 16.75 16.02
CA GLU A 65 -19.27 16.34 14.71
C GLU A 65 -18.67 17.31 13.67
N ASP A 66 -18.30 16.81 12.51
CA ASP A 66 -18.92 17.17 11.23
C ASP A 66 -18.03 16.68 10.07
N ASN A 67 -18.72 16.24 9.02
CA ASN A 67 -18.27 15.82 7.71
C ASN A 67 -18.02 14.32 7.50
N GLU A 68 -19.15 13.65 7.30
CA GLU A 68 -19.43 12.69 6.22
C GLU A 68 -18.24 11.96 5.61
N GLY A 69 -18.18 10.65 5.87
CA GLY A 69 -17.25 9.72 5.22
C GLY A 69 -17.01 8.42 5.98
N ASP A 70 -17.58 8.26 7.18
CA ASP A 70 -17.29 7.13 8.06
C ASP A 70 -18.31 5.98 8.02
N GLU A 71 -19.11 5.88 6.95
CA GLU A 71 -19.87 4.64 6.70
C GLU A 71 -19.02 3.57 5.98
N VAL A 72 -17.83 3.95 5.49
CA VAL A 72 -16.95 3.06 4.71
C VAL A 72 -16.06 2.17 5.62
N GLY A 73 -15.82 2.56 6.86
CA GLY A 73 -14.95 1.84 7.79
C GLY A 73 -15.59 0.59 8.37
N GLU A 74 -16.81 0.72 8.87
CA GLU A 74 -17.57 -0.38 9.48
C GLU A 74 -18.07 -1.37 8.43
N GLN A 75 -18.56 -0.89 7.28
CA GLN A 75 -18.89 -1.75 6.13
C GLN A 75 -17.68 -2.53 5.63
N ARG A 76 -16.47 -1.96 5.62
CA ARG A 76 -15.26 -2.70 5.19
C ARG A 76 -14.96 -3.90 6.05
N HIS A 77 -15.17 -3.79 7.37
CA HIS A 77 -14.89 -4.91 8.28
C HIS A 77 -15.91 -6.03 8.10
N VAL A 78 -17.21 -5.67 7.99
CA VAL A 78 -18.29 -6.63 7.73
C VAL A 78 -18.15 -7.27 6.35
N VAL A 79 -17.77 -6.51 5.32
CA VAL A 79 -17.50 -7.02 3.97
C VAL A 79 -16.29 -7.95 3.96
N GLN A 80 -15.21 -7.61 4.66
CA GLN A 80 -14.01 -8.46 4.76
C GLN A 80 -14.32 -9.80 5.44
N GLU A 81 -15.10 -9.78 6.52
CA GLU A 81 -15.54 -10.99 7.24
C GLU A 81 -16.48 -11.85 6.37
N VAL A 82 -17.37 -11.24 5.59
CA VAL A 82 -18.23 -11.96 4.64
C VAL A 82 -17.41 -12.54 3.47
N ILE A 83 -16.42 -11.82 2.95
CA ILE A 83 -15.50 -12.30 1.90
C ILE A 83 -14.68 -13.52 2.38
N GLU A 84 -14.19 -13.47 3.61
CA GLU A 84 -13.44 -14.57 4.25
C GLU A 84 -14.34 -15.78 4.50
N ASN A 85 -15.57 -15.57 4.99
CA ASN A 85 -16.57 -16.63 5.23
C ASN A 85 -17.11 -17.26 3.94
N LEU A 86 -17.09 -16.54 2.81
CA LEU A 86 -17.50 -17.05 1.50
C LEU A 86 -16.36 -17.71 0.72
N GLY A 87 -15.13 -17.75 1.26
CA GLY A 87 -13.96 -18.33 0.57
C GLY A 87 -13.48 -17.51 -0.64
N LEU A 88 -13.98 -16.29 -0.80
CA LEU A 88 -13.62 -15.38 -1.88
C LEU A 88 -12.25 -14.79 -1.56
N LYS A 89 -11.14 -15.49 -1.86
CA LYS A 89 -9.76 -14.97 -1.72
C LYS A 89 -9.42 -13.88 -2.76
N HIS A 90 -10.43 -13.17 -3.25
CA HIS A 90 -10.29 -12.06 -4.18
C HIS A 90 -10.51 -10.74 -3.45
N PRO A 91 -9.73 -9.70 -3.75
CA PRO A 91 -8.53 -9.71 -4.57
C PRO A 91 -7.26 -10.17 -3.81
N PHE A 92 -6.31 -10.79 -4.52
CA PHE A 92 -4.96 -11.00 -3.97
C PHE A 92 -4.24 -9.65 -3.84
N ILE A 93 -4.25 -9.07 -2.65
CA ILE A 93 -3.61 -7.78 -2.37
C ILE A 93 -2.19 -7.98 -1.84
N PHE A 94 -1.21 -7.32 -2.47
CA PHE A 94 0.15 -7.17 -1.94
C PHE A 94 0.46 -5.69 -1.78
N VAL A 95 0.59 -5.23 -0.54
CA VAL A 95 0.81 -3.80 -0.19
C VAL A 95 -0.31 -2.91 -0.74
N VAL A 96 -0.14 -2.37 -1.95
CA VAL A 96 -1.13 -1.54 -2.67
C VAL A 96 -1.53 -2.13 -4.02
N TYR A 97 -0.98 -3.28 -4.39
CA TYR A 97 -1.18 -3.91 -5.69
C TYR A 97 -2.27 -4.98 -5.61
N ASN A 98 -3.28 -4.86 -6.46
CA ASN A 98 -4.24 -5.93 -6.72
C ASN A 98 -3.65 -6.86 -7.79
N LEU A 99 -3.14 -8.02 -7.36
CA LEU A 99 -2.47 -8.96 -8.24
C LEU A 99 -3.40 -9.58 -9.27
N CYS A 100 -4.69 -9.77 -8.95
CA CYS A 100 -5.69 -10.21 -9.91
C CYS A 100 -5.83 -9.21 -11.06
N GLN A 101 -5.94 -7.91 -10.74
CA GLN A 101 -5.99 -6.86 -11.74
C GLN A 101 -4.67 -6.77 -12.53
N CYS A 102 -3.52 -6.88 -11.87
CA CYS A 102 -2.22 -6.90 -12.53
C CYS A 102 -2.06 -8.10 -13.48
N TYR A 103 -2.64 -9.25 -13.14
CA TYR A 103 -2.65 -10.44 -13.98
C TYR A 103 -3.47 -10.22 -15.25
N HIS A 104 -4.74 -9.81 -15.12
CA HIS A 104 -5.61 -9.58 -16.27
C HIS A 104 -5.14 -8.45 -17.19
N SER A 105 -4.43 -7.45 -16.65
CA SER A 105 -3.88 -6.34 -17.44
C SER A 105 -2.48 -6.62 -18.00
N ASN A 106 -1.94 -7.84 -17.86
CA ASN A 106 -0.57 -8.21 -18.23
C ASN A 106 0.52 -7.34 -17.56
N LYS A 107 0.17 -6.70 -16.44
CA LYS A 107 1.05 -5.78 -15.71
C LYS A 107 1.98 -6.47 -14.70
N LEU A 108 1.84 -7.77 -14.47
CA LEU A 108 2.76 -8.51 -13.59
C LEU A 108 4.22 -8.43 -14.05
N SER A 109 4.46 -8.39 -15.36
CA SER A 109 5.81 -8.32 -15.94
C SER A 109 6.58 -7.04 -15.58
N PHE A 110 5.89 -5.96 -15.19
CA PHE A 110 6.50 -4.69 -14.80
C PHE A 110 7.17 -4.74 -13.43
N PHE A 111 6.82 -5.70 -12.58
CA PHE A 111 7.47 -5.86 -11.29
C PHE A 111 8.93 -6.30 -11.45
N ASN A 112 9.80 -5.79 -10.59
CA ASN A 112 11.20 -6.21 -10.55
C ASN A 112 11.34 -7.53 -9.75
N VAL A 113 12.50 -8.17 -9.85
CA VAL A 113 12.76 -9.46 -9.18
C VAL A 113 12.66 -9.37 -7.65
N SER A 114 13.04 -8.23 -7.05
CA SER A 114 12.93 -8.06 -5.59
C SER A 114 11.47 -8.06 -5.16
N THR A 115 10.65 -7.24 -5.80
CA THR A 115 9.22 -7.15 -5.51
C THR A 115 8.52 -8.49 -5.71
N LEU A 116 8.86 -9.23 -6.77
CA LEU A 116 8.32 -10.58 -6.99
C LEU A 116 8.72 -11.57 -5.90
N LYS A 117 9.97 -11.50 -5.40
CA LYS A 117 10.40 -12.33 -4.25
C LYS A 117 9.65 -11.95 -2.97
N ASP A 118 9.38 -10.66 -2.76
CA ASP A 118 8.63 -10.19 -1.59
C ASP A 118 7.17 -10.62 -1.66
N MET A 119 6.55 -10.59 -2.85
CA MET A 119 5.24 -11.19 -3.10
C MET A 119 5.24 -12.69 -2.77
N CYS A 120 6.20 -13.46 -3.30
CA CYS A 120 6.30 -14.89 -2.99
C CYS A 120 6.46 -15.15 -1.49
N ARG A 121 7.23 -14.33 -0.76
CA ARG A 121 7.35 -14.47 0.70
C ARG A 121 6.05 -14.13 1.42
N TYR A 122 5.36 -13.08 0.99
CA TYR A 122 4.12 -12.61 1.61
C TYR A 122 2.98 -13.63 1.49
N PHE A 123 2.85 -14.28 0.33
CA PHE A 123 1.86 -15.34 0.10
C PHE A 123 2.39 -16.75 0.41
N GLU A 124 3.55 -16.84 1.07
CA GLU A 124 4.17 -18.11 1.46
C GLU A 124 4.41 -19.08 0.29
N ILE A 125 4.63 -18.56 -0.93
CA ILE A 125 4.91 -19.34 -2.12
C ILE A 125 6.38 -19.80 -2.10
N PRO A 126 6.65 -21.12 -2.11
CA PRO A 126 8.01 -21.62 -2.15
C PRO A 126 8.68 -21.35 -3.50
N TYR A 127 9.93 -20.90 -3.48
CA TYR A 127 10.75 -20.71 -4.68
C TYR A 127 12.22 -21.08 -4.44
N LYS A 128 12.94 -21.44 -5.51
CA LYS A 128 14.36 -21.76 -5.45
C LYS A 128 15.21 -20.48 -5.34
N SER A 129 16.30 -20.50 -4.56
CA SER A 129 17.15 -19.32 -4.34
C SER A 129 17.70 -18.67 -5.62
N ARG A 130 17.95 -19.46 -6.68
CA ARG A 130 18.41 -19.02 -8.01
C ARG A 130 17.31 -19.02 -9.07
N VAL A 131 16.08 -18.66 -8.70
CA VAL A 131 14.96 -18.56 -9.64
C VAL A 131 15.11 -17.31 -10.53
N LEU A 132 14.86 -17.47 -11.84
CA LEU A 132 14.82 -16.37 -12.80
C LEU A 132 13.54 -15.55 -12.63
N LYS A 133 13.53 -14.30 -13.14
CA LYS A 133 12.34 -13.43 -13.11
C LYS A 133 11.08 -14.13 -13.65
N ARG A 134 11.23 -14.87 -14.76
CA ARG A 134 10.12 -15.62 -15.38
C ARG A 134 9.53 -16.66 -14.43
N GLY A 135 10.37 -17.45 -13.76
CA GLY A 135 9.89 -18.45 -12.80
C GLY A 135 9.17 -17.85 -11.59
N LEU A 136 9.54 -16.63 -11.16
CA LEU A 136 8.80 -15.91 -10.13
C LEU A 136 7.44 -15.41 -10.65
N LEU A 137 7.41 -14.89 -11.88
CA LEU A 137 6.16 -14.48 -12.53
C LEU A 137 5.20 -15.65 -12.68
N ASP A 138 5.70 -16.81 -13.12
CA ASP A 138 4.91 -18.03 -13.28
C ASP A 138 4.29 -18.44 -11.94
N LYS A 139 5.06 -18.37 -10.84
CA LYS A 139 4.57 -18.68 -9.48
C LYS A 139 3.52 -17.71 -8.97
N VAL A 140 3.71 -16.41 -9.17
CA VAL A 140 2.71 -15.40 -8.79
C VAL A 140 1.47 -15.51 -9.67
N SER A 141 1.63 -15.86 -10.95
CA SER A 141 0.52 -16.13 -11.87
C SER A 141 -0.28 -17.35 -11.44
N GLU A 142 0.38 -18.44 -11.06
CA GLU A 142 -0.25 -19.68 -10.56
C GLU A 142 -1.12 -19.40 -9.33
N LEU A 143 -0.60 -18.62 -8.37
CA LEU A 143 -1.41 -18.15 -7.22
C LEU A 143 -2.67 -17.41 -7.68
N VAL A 144 -2.53 -16.45 -8.61
CA VAL A 144 -3.69 -15.67 -9.09
C VAL A 144 -4.68 -16.53 -9.88
N GLN A 145 -4.24 -17.61 -10.50
CA GLN A 145 -5.13 -18.56 -11.18
C GLN A 145 -5.99 -19.38 -10.21
N GLU A 146 -5.60 -19.52 -8.95
CA GLU A 146 -6.45 -20.09 -7.91
C GLU A 146 -7.65 -19.19 -7.56
N CYS A 147 -7.58 -17.90 -7.90
CA CYS A 147 -8.70 -16.97 -7.78
C CYS A 147 -9.84 -17.38 -8.71
N GLU A 148 -11.07 -17.33 -8.22
CA GLU A 148 -12.28 -17.52 -9.05
C GLU A 148 -12.38 -16.47 -10.17
N CYS A 149 -11.82 -15.28 -9.96
CA CYS A 149 -11.73 -14.22 -10.97
C CYS A 149 -10.97 -14.62 -12.25
N SER A 150 -10.10 -15.64 -12.16
CA SER A 150 -9.32 -16.15 -13.28
C SER A 150 -10.05 -17.23 -14.08
N LYS A 151 -11.18 -17.77 -13.60
CA LYS A 151 -11.93 -18.90 -14.20
C LYS A 151 -12.94 -18.48 -15.29
N LYS A 152 -12.70 -17.39 -16.01
CA LYS A 152 -13.56 -16.95 -17.12
C LYS A 152 -13.29 -17.69 -18.41
#